data_AF-G9ZZR2-F1
#
_entry.id   AF-G9ZZR2-F1
#
_cell.length_a   1.000
_cell.length_b   1.000
_cell.length_c   1.000
_cell.angle_alpha   90.00
_cell.angle_beta   90.00
_cell.angle_gamma   90.00
#
_symmetry.space_group_name_H-M   'P 1'
#
loop_
_entity.id
_entity.type
_entity.pdbx_description
1 polymer ?
#
loop_
_entity_poly.entity_id
_entity_poly.type
_entity_poly.pdbx_seq_one_letter_code
_entity_poly.pdbx_strand_id
1 'polypeptide(L)'
;MQSPNDAFDPPELLPLDRLDQAVLDVTAKMKELQAIVTEQARRIEAMERQAADLERQHAIAEAKLAVETMHSAGLMAQASHILAVAIEANVPALSELVEENKAGGKSRLAQIYDGAFDAKAAELGIEDPARFREA
;
A
#
# COMPACT_ATOMS: atom_id res chain seq x y z
N MET A 1 -67.39 -42.49 -35.09
CA MET A 1 -66.17 -41.85 -35.62
C MET A 1 -66.46 -40.36 -35.79
N GLN A 2 -65.95 -39.52 -34.89
CA GLN A 2 -65.99 -38.06 -35.00
C GLN A 2 -64.57 -37.60 -34.65
N SER A 3 -63.84 -37.14 -35.67
CA SER A 3 -62.49 -36.60 -35.50
C SER A 3 -62.55 -35.15 -34.99
N PRO A 4 -61.57 -34.73 -34.17
CA PRO A 4 -61.54 -33.40 -33.57
C PRO A 4 -61.09 -32.38 -34.61
N ASN A 5 -61.83 -31.27 -34.72
CA ASN A 5 -61.38 -30.12 -35.49
C ASN A 5 -60.74 -29.14 -34.50
N ASP A 6 -59.49 -29.44 -34.10
CA ASP A 6 -58.64 -28.48 -33.40
C ASP A 6 -58.36 -27.35 -34.39
N ALA A 7 -59.15 -26.28 -34.29
CA ALA A 7 -58.87 -25.03 -34.95
C ALA A 7 -57.53 -24.52 -34.42
N PHE A 8 -56.51 -24.64 -35.25
CA PHE A 8 -55.21 -24.02 -35.01
C PHE A 8 -55.43 -22.51 -35.08
N ASP A 9 -55.66 -21.87 -33.93
CA ASP A 9 -55.68 -20.41 -33.85
C ASP A 9 -54.29 -19.92 -34.28
N PRO A 10 -54.18 -19.17 -35.40
CA PRO A 10 -52.89 -18.65 -35.82
C PRO A 10 -52.39 -17.70 -34.73
N PRO A 11 -51.09 -17.75 -34.38
CA PRO A 11 -50.54 -16.84 -33.39
C PRO A 11 -50.85 -15.41 -33.82
N GLU A 12 -51.45 -14.62 -32.93
CA GLU A 12 -51.71 -13.19 -33.14
C GLU A 12 -50.40 -12.52 -33.57
N LEU A 13 -50.26 -12.31 -34.88
CA LEU A 13 -49.18 -11.52 -35.45
C LEU A 13 -49.40 -10.10 -34.97
N LEU A 14 -48.50 -9.63 -34.10
CA LEU A 14 -48.53 -8.25 -33.65
C LEU A 14 -48.58 -7.32 -34.88
N PRO A 15 -49.44 -6.29 -34.87
CA PRO A 15 -49.49 -5.33 -35.96
C PRO A 15 -48.07 -4.79 -36.20
N LEU A 16 -47.63 -4.74 -37.46
CA LEU A 16 -46.26 -4.36 -37.85
C LEU A 16 -45.79 -3.06 -37.17
N ASP A 17 -46.70 -2.09 -37.00
CA ASP A 17 -46.42 -0.82 -36.30
C ASP A 17 -45.99 -0.99 -34.83
N ARG A 18 -46.52 -2.00 -34.12
CA ARG A 18 -46.11 -2.32 -32.74
C ARG A 18 -44.76 -3.01 -32.68
N LEU A 19 -44.42 -3.80 -33.70
CA LEU A 19 -43.12 -4.45 -33.80
C LEU A 19 -42.03 -3.41 -34.08
N ASP A 20 -42.28 -2.46 -34.98
CA ASP A 20 -41.36 -1.36 -35.29
C ASP A 20 -41.11 -0.48 -34.07
N GLN A 21 -42.16 -0.12 -33.31
CA GLN A 21 -42.01 0.64 -32.08
C GLN A 21 -41.20 -0.11 -31.02
N ALA A 22 -41.44 -1.42 -30.86
CA ALA A 22 -40.69 -2.24 -29.93
C ALA A 22 -39.19 -2.33 -30.31
N VAL A 23 -38.87 -2.43 -31.60
CA VAL A 23 -37.48 -2.43 -32.08
C VAL A 23 -36.80 -1.07 -31.81
N LEU A 24 -37.50 0.04 -32.00
CA LEU A 24 -36.99 1.37 -31.68
C LEU A 24 -36.72 1.54 -30.18
N ASP A 25 -37.65 1.11 -29.32
CA ASP A 25 -37.50 1.17 -27.87
C ASP A 25 -36.35 0.30 -27.37
N VAL A 26 -36.20 -0.92 -27.91
CA VAL A 26 -35.07 -1.81 -27.59
C VAL A 26 -33.75 -1.19 -28.04
N THR A 27 -33.71 -0.59 -29.23
CA THR A 27 -32.52 0.10 -29.74
C THR A 27 -32.14 1.29 -28.85
N ALA A 28 -33.12 2.06 -28.38
CA ALA A 28 -32.89 3.16 -27.45
C ALA A 28 -32.33 2.66 -26.11
N LYS A 29 -32.91 1.61 -25.53
CA LYS A 29 -32.43 0.99 -24.28
C LYS A 29 -31.03 0.39 -24.42
N MET A 30 -30.72 -0.22 -25.57
CA MET A 30 -29.37 -0.73 -25.83
C MET A 30 -28.34 0.40 -25.88
N LYS A 31 -28.66 1.54 -26.50
CA LYS A 31 -27.78 2.73 -26.51
C LYS A 31 -27.57 3.29 -25.10
N GLU A 32 -28.64 3.37 -24.31
CA GLU A 32 -28.55 3.82 -22.92
C GLU A 32 -27.68 2.87 -22.09
N LEU A 33 -27.89 1.56 -22.22
CA LEU A 33 -27.08 0.55 -21.53
C LEU A 33 -25.61 0.63 -21.96
N GLN A 34 -25.33 0.84 -23.25
CA GLN A 34 -23.97 1.02 -23.75
C GLN A 34 -23.29 2.25 -23.14
N ALA A 35 -24.03 3.36 -23.00
CA ALA A 35 -23.50 4.55 -22.34
C ALA A 35 -23.19 4.30 -20.86
N ILE A 36 -24.09 3.61 -20.15
CA ILE A 36 -23.89 3.23 -18.74
C ILE A 36 -22.66 2.32 -18.58
N VAL A 37 -22.52 1.29 -19.43
CA VAL A 37 -21.38 0.37 -19.40
C VAL A 37 -20.07 1.11 -19.66
N THR A 38 -20.05 2.03 -20.63
CA THR A 38 -18.86 2.82 -20.96
C THR A 38 -18.45 3.71 -19.78
N GLU A 39 -19.42 4.35 -19.13
CA GLU A 39 -19.17 5.17 -17.94
C GLU A 39 -18.70 4.33 -16.75
N GLN A 40 -19.29 3.15 -16.53
CA GLN A 40 -18.84 2.22 -15.49
C GLN A 40 -17.41 1.74 -15.74
N ALA A 41 -17.07 1.38 -16.98
CA ALA A 41 -15.71 0.98 -17.35
C ALA A 41 -14.71 2.10 -17.02
N ARG A 42 -15.04 3.34 -17.37
CA ARG A 42 -14.21 4.51 -17.06
C ARG A 42 -14.02 4.72 -15.55
N ARG A 43 -15.06 4.47 -14.75
CA ARG A 43 -14.97 4.55 -13.27
C ARG A 43 -14.08 3.46 -12.70
N ILE A 44 -14.20 2.23 -13.21
CA ILE A 44 -13.36 1.10 -12.80
C ILE A 44 -11.89 1.43 -13.10
N GLU A 45 -11.57 1.89 -14.31
CA GLU A 45 -10.20 2.29 -14.65
C GLU A 45 -9.65 3.40 -13.73
N ALA A 46 -10.48 4.38 -13.35
CA ALA A 46 -10.07 5.44 -12.44
C ALA A 46 -9.79 4.88 -11.03
N MET A 47 -10.64 3.99 -10.53
CA MET A 47 -10.47 3.33 -9.24
C MET A 47 -9.22 2.44 -9.21
N GLU A 48 -8.96 1.68 -10.28
CA GLU A 48 -7.76 0.85 -10.40
C GLU A 48 -6.48 1.69 -10.36
N ARG A 49 -6.45 2.82 -11.07
CA ARG A 49 -5.33 3.76 -11.01
C ARG A 49 -5.13 4.33 -9.62
N GLN A 50 -6.22 4.67 -8.92
CA GLN A 50 -6.15 5.17 -7.56
C GLN A 50 -5.66 4.10 -6.58
N ALA A 51 -6.12 2.86 -6.72
CA ALA A 51 -5.67 1.74 -5.90
C ALA A 51 -4.16 1.50 -6.07
N ALA A 52 -3.68 1.47 -7.32
CA ALA A 52 -2.26 1.31 -7.61
C ALA A 52 -1.40 2.46 -7.06
N ASP A 53 -1.91 3.69 -7.05
CA ASP A 53 -1.21 4.81 -6.43
C ASP A 53 -1.16 4.72 -4.90
N LEU A 54 -2.28 4.33 -4.28
CA LEU A 54 -2.33 4.11 -2.83
C LEU A 54 -1.42 2.96 -2.38
N GLU A 55 -1.36 1.86 -3.13
CA GLU A 55 -0.43 0.76 -2.86
C GLU A 55 1.03 1.23 -2.91
N ARG A 56 1.37 2.07 -3.91
CA ARG A 56 2.70 2.67 -4.00
C ARG A 56 2.99 3.58 -2.81
N GLN A 57 2.05 4.45 -2.43
CA GLN A 57 2.21 5.33 -1.28
C GLN A 57 2.36 4.54 0.02
N HIS A 58 1.61 3.46 0.18
CA HIS A 58 1.70 2.56 1.33
C HIS A 58 3.09 1.93 1.42
N ALA A 59 3.59 1.34 0.33
CA ALA A 59 4.93 0.75 0.30
C ALA A 59 6.03 1.77 0.64
N ILE A 60 5.90 3.02 0.17
CA ILE A 60 6.84 4.10 0.52
C ILE A 60 6.75 4.44 2.01
N ALA A 61 5.54 4.52 2.57
CA ALA A 61 5.33 4.83 3.98
C ALA A 61 5.87 3.73 4.90
N GLU A 62 5.65 2.46 4.55
CA GLU A 62 6.21 1.31 5.27
C GLU A 62 7.74 1.31 5.26
N ALA A 63 8.34 1.59 4.10
CA ALA A 63 9.80 1.69 4.00
C ALA A 63 10.36 2.81 4.89
N LYS A 64 9.72 3.99 4.91
CA LYS A 64 10.12 5.09 5.79
C LYS A 64 9.97 4.72 7.26
N LEU A 65 8.84 4.11 7.63
CA LEU A 65 8.59 3.70 9.01
C LEU A 65 9.63 2.68 9.50
N ALA A 66 10.04 1.74 8.64
CA ALA A 66 11.09 0.78 8.96
C ALA A 66 12.42 1.48 9.27
N VAL A 67 12.83 2.44 8.43
CA VAL A 67 14.04 3.25 8.63
C VAL A 67 13.98 4.05 9.93
N GLU A 68 12.89 4.78 10.18
CA GLU A 68 12.69 5.54 11.42
C GLU A 68 12.73 4.66 12.67
N THR A 69 12.18 3.45 12.57
CA THR A 69 12.21 2.46 13.66
C THR A 69 13.65 2.01 13.95
N MET A 70 14.46 1.82 12.91
CA MET A 70 15.88 1.49 13.04
C MET A 70 16.67 2.64 13.67
N HIS A 71 16.48 3.89 13.21
CA HIS A 71 17.09 5.08 13.83
C HIS A 71 16.70 5.22 15.30
N SER A 72 15.41 5.05 15.62
CA SER A 72 14.90 5.14 16.98
C SER A 72 15.54 4.10 17.91
N ALA A 73 15.73 2.87 17.42
CA ALA A 73 16.43 1.83 18.18
C ALA A 73 17.90 2.21 18.45
N GLY A 74 18.60 2.75 17.44
CA GLY A 74 19.96 3.26 17.58
C GLY A 74 20.09 4.36 18.64
N LEU A 75 19.22 5.37 18.58
CA LEU A 75 19.22 6.49 19.54
C LEU A 75 18.85 6.03 20.96
N MET A 76 17.90 5.10 21.09
CA MET A 76 17.52 4.54 22.38
C MET A 76 18.68 3.76 23.03
N ALA A 77 19.45 3.01 22.24
CA ALA A 77 20.62 2.30 22.72
C ALA A 77 21.72 3.26 23.21
N GLN A 78 21.98 4.34 22.46
CA GLN A 78 22.91 5.39 22.89
C GLN A 78 22.45 6.04 24.20
N ALA A 79 21.19 6.46 24.30
CA ALA A 79 20.63 7.08 25.51
C ALA A 79 20.75 6.15 26.72
N SER A 80 20.41 4.87 26.54
CA SER A 80 20.52 3.85 27.60
C SER A 80 21.96 3.68 28.07
N HIS A 81 22.92 3.68 27.14
CA HIS A 81 24.34 3.58 27.49
C HIS A 81 24.85 4.81 28.26
N ILE A 82 24.47 6.01 27.82
CA ILE A 82 24.83 7.26 28.50
C ILE A 82 24.30 7.25 29.94
N LEU A 83 23.05 6.84 30.13
CA LEU A 83 22.43 6.74 31.46
C LEU A 83 23.16 5.71 32.35
N ALA A 84 23.51 4.54 31.82
CA ALA A 84 24.27 3.54 32.56
C ALA A 84 25.63 4.08 33.04
N VAL A 85 26.38 4.73 32.15
CA VAL A 85 27.68 5.32 32.51
C VAL A 85 27.52 6.47 33.52
N ALA A 86 26.48 7.30 33.39
CA ALA A 86 26.20 8.38 34.32
C ALA A 86 25.91 7.88 35.74
N ILE A 87 25.18 6.76 35.86
CA ILE A 87 24.86 6.11 37.15
C ILE A 87 26.13 5.52 37.78
N GLU A 88 26.97 4.86 36.99
CA GLU A 88 28.20 4.21 37.49
C GLU A 88 29.31 5.20 37.88
N ALA A 89 29.41 6.35 37.19
CA ALA A 89 30.57 7.22 37.27
C ALA A 89 30.48 8.38 38.29
N ASN A 90 29.31 8.67 38.88
CA ASN A 90 29.07 9.90 39.67
C ASN A 90 29.66 11.17 38.99
N VAL A 91 29.56 11.19 37.65
CA VAL A 91 29.89 12.21 36.63
C VAL A 91 31.27 12.90 36.76
N PRO A 92 32.29 12.35 36.07
CA PRO A 92 32.94 13.09 34.97
C PRO A 92 33.33 12.24 33.72
N ALA A 93 32.72 11.07 33.49
CA ALA A 93 33.11 10.15 32.40
C ALA A 93 32.45 10.40 31.02
N LEU A 94 31.56 11.39 30.89
CA LEU A 94 30.80 11.62 29.65
C LEU A 94 31.68 12.06 28.47
N SER A 95 32.83 12.71 28.73
CA SER A 95 33.73 13.18 27.68
C SER A 95 34.34 12.02 26.88
N GLU A 96 34.66 10.89 27.52
CA GLU A 96 35.26 9.72 26.87
C GLU A 96 34.29 8.97 25.94
N LEU A 97 32.98 9.16 26.12
CA LEU A 97 31.95 8.57 25.26
C LEU A 97 31.81 9.28 23.90
N VAL A 98 32.14 10.58 23.88
CA VAL A 98 32.00 11.45 22.72
C VAL A 98 33.33 11.62 21.98
N GLU A 99 34.47 11.44 22.64
CA GLU A 99 35.77 11.51 21.95
C GLU A 99 35.84 10.50 20.80
N GLU A 100 36.15 11.00 19.60
CA GLU A 100 36.61 10.16 18.51
C GLU A 100 37.84 9.39 18.99
N ASN A 101 37.84 8.08 18.71
CA ASN A 101 38.97 7.25 19.07
C ASN A 101 40.21 7.87 18.39
N LYS A 102 41.21 8.30 19.16
CA LYS A 102 42.40 9.07 18.67
C LYS A 102 43.20 8.38 17.55
N ALA A 103 42.82 7.16 17.19
CA ALA A 103 43.28 6.39 16.04
C ALA A 103 42.37 6.51 14.78
N GLY A 104 41.47 7.49 14.69
CA GLY A 104 40.60 7.72 13.51
C GLY A 104 39.40 6.78 13.41
N GLY A 105 38.98 6.18 14.54
CA GLY A 105 37.85 5.25 14.59
C GLY A 105 36.56 5.89 15.13
N LYS A 106 35.40 5.35 14.71
CA LYS A 106 34.07 5.75 15.21
C LYS A 106 34.03 5.76 16.75
N SER A 107 33.41 6.79 17.34
CA SER A 107 33.19 6.90 18.79
C SER A 107 32.42 5.69 19.34
N ARG A 108 32.52 5.45 20.66
CA ARG A 108 31.81 4.31 21.28
C ARG A 108 30.30 4.43 21.11
N LEU A 109 29.75 5.65 21.21
CA LEU A 109 28.33 5.91 20.97
C LEU A 109 27.92 5.61 19.53
N ALA A 110 28.75 5.93 18.54
CA ALA A 110 28.47 5.59 17.14
C ALA A 110 28.43 4.06 16.92
N GLN A 111 29.32 3.31 17.56
CA GLN A 111 29.31 1.83 17.48
C GLN A 111 28.06 1.22 18.12
N ILE A 112 27.60 1.76 19.26
CA ILE A 112 26.39 1.30 19.94
C ILE A 112 25.15 1.58 19.09
N TYR A 113 25.09 2.77 18.50
CA TYR A 113 24.06 3.12 17.55
C TYR A 113 24.02 2.16 16.37
N ASP A 114 25.16 1.96 15.69
CA ASP A 114 25.25 1.11 14.50
C ASP A 114 24.81 -0.33 14.83
N GLY A 115 25.26 -0.87 15.97
CA GLY A 115 24.88 -2.22 16.41
C GLY A 115 23.38 -2.37 16.70
N ALA A 116 22.76 -1.39 17.34
CA ALA A 116 21.32 -1.43 17.62
C ALA A 116 20.47 -1.18 16.37
N PHE A 117 20.93 -0.32 15.46
CA PHE A 117 20.32 -0.10 14.15
C PHE A 117 20.32 -1.38 13.32
N ASP A 118 21.45 -2.10 13.27
CA ASP A 118 21.58 -3.35 12.51
C ASP A 118 20.82 -4.51 13.13
N ALA A 119 20.79 -4.60 14.47
CA ALA A 119 19.93 -5.55 15.15
C ALA A 119 18.46 -5.31 14.81
N LYS A 120 18.02 -4.04 14.79
CA LYS A 120 16.65 -3.72 14.43
C LYS A 120 16.34 -4.02 12.96
N ALA A 121 17.29 -3.79 12.07
CA ALA A 121 17.17 -4.17 10.67
C ALA A 121 16.99 -5.68 10.48
N ALA A 122 17.77 -6.50 11.21
CA ALA A 122 17.67 -7.95 11.18
C ALA A 122 16.29 -8.43 11.68
N GLU A 123 15.73 -7.81 12.73
CA GLU A 123 14.36 -8.10 13.19
C GLU A 123 13.30 -7.78 12.12
N LEU A 124 13.53 -6.74 11.32
CA LEU A 124 12.65 -6.32 10.23
C LEU A 124 12.90 -7.09 8.91
N GLY A 125 13.88 -8.00 8.88
CA GLY A 125 14.26 -8.76 7.69
C GLY A 125 14.98 -7.94 6.61
N ILE A 126 15.64 -6.84 6.98
CA ILE A 126 16.38 -5.96 6.08
C ILE A 126 17.84 -6.43 5.98
N GLU A 127 18.25 -6.84 4.78
CA GLU A 127 19.58 -7.45 4.54
C GLU A 127 20.73 -6.44 4.51
N ASP A 128 20.50 -5.22 4.03
CA ASP A 128 21.52 -4.16 3.90
C ASP A 128 21.09 -2.87 4.61
N PRO A 129 21.15 -2.84 5.95
CA PRO A 129 20.84 -1.64 6.73
C PRO A 129 21.77 -0.46 6.45
N ALA A 130 23.00 -0.70 5.98
CA ALA A 130 24.00 0.34 5.84
C ALA A 130 23.56 1.47 4.90
N ARG A 131 22.75 1.15 3.89
CA ARG A 131 22.18 2.09 2.92
C ARG A 131 21.22 3.11 3.53
N PHE A 132 20.71 2.85 4.73
CA PHE A 132 19.71 3.69 5.38
C PHE A 132 20.27 4.50 6.55
N ARG A 133 21.58 4.40 6.87
CA ARG A 133 22.16 5.10 8.03
C ARG A 133 22.35 6.60 7.84
N GLU A 134 22.45 7.07 6.59
CA GLU A 134 22.70 8.48 6.22
C GLU A 134 21.50 9.13 5.51
N ALA A 135 20.37 8.43 5.43
CA ALA A 135 19.14 8.92 4.81
C ALA A 135 18.39 9.90 5.74
#